data_AF-A0A224YMX2-F1
#
_entry.id   AF-A0A224YMX2-F1
#
_cell.length_a   1.000
_cell.length_b   1.000
_cell.length_c   1.000
_cell.angle_alpha   90.00
_cell.angle_beta   90.00
_cell.angle_gamma   90.00
#
_symmetry.space_group_name_H-M   'P 1'
#
loop_
_entity.id
_entity.type
_entity.pdbx_description
1 polymer ?
#
loop_
_entity_poly.entity_id
_entity_poly.type
_entity_poly.pdbx_seq_one_letter_code
_entity_poly.pdbx_strand_id
1 'polypeptide(L)'
;MLSAFVLALVLAVSRSTAESATAVRGVPGNHDITKFFDQKDPSWTYKTTKRTTYLCVVDVTYNRTEHNVNYEKYSRLNNRTLMTPLRGNLKHWPMQSSTLKQPYNALDVYDEDGEKWWTEKLEYSDADSKCGVIAVMIPRNTRTIISYDLRLKNSTVDGHPDKDCSEIFEKFSVKATVTQLYTEDCQKMLKNIRNTLAHTIS
;
A
#
# COMPACT_ATOMS: atom_id res chain seq x y z
N MET A 1 27.35 43.89 49.29
CA MET A 1 27.73 43.18 48.06
C MET A 1 26.93 41.89 47.99
N LEU A 2 25.80 41.89 47.28
CA LEU A 2 24.90 40.73 47.14
C LEU A 2 25.24 40.02 45.82
N SER A 3 25.81 38.83 45.92
CA SER A 3 26.21 38.00 44.78
C SER A 3 24.98 37.34 44.15
N ALA A 4 24.71 37.65 42.89
CA ALA A 4 23.61 37.08 42.12
C ALA A 4 23.97 35.67 41.66
N PHE A 5 23.34 34.66 42.26
CA PHE A 5 23.32 33.30 41.72
C PHE A 5 22.39 33.27 40.50
N VAL A 6 22.96 33.27 39.30
CA VAL A 6 22.23 33.06 38.06
C VAL A 6 21.87 31.58 37.96
N LEU A 7 20.59 31.27 38.20
CA LEU A 7 20.02 29.93 38.04
C LEU A 7 19.84 29.66 36.54
N ALA A 8 20.78 28.93 35.92
CA ALA A 8 20.66 28.52 34.54
C ALA A 8 19.59 27.40 34.41
N LEU A 9 18.40 27.77 33.97
CA LEU A 9 17.34 26.84 33.56
C LEU A 9 17.78 26.13 32.27
N VAL A 10 18.35 24.93 32.42
CA VAL A 10 18.59 24.02 31.29
C VAL A 10 17.24 23.45 30.87
N LEU A 11 16.62 24.07 29.87
CA LEU A 11 15.47 23.49 29.17
C LEU A 11 15.96 22.26 28.41
N ALA A 12 15.79 21.08 29.02
CA ALA A 12 15.96 19.81 28.33
C ALA A 12 14.87 19.69 27.26
N VAL A 13 15.20 20.10 26.02
CA VAL A 13 14.34 19.88 24.86
C VAL A 13 14.25 18.38 24.64
N SER A 14 13.14 17.79 25.08
CA SER A 14 12.82 16.39 24.84
C SER A 14 12.58 16.24 23.33
N ARG A 15 13.55 15.69 22.60
CA ARG A 15 13.34 15.29 21.20
C ARG A 15 12.30 14.18 21.19
N SER A 16 11.04 14.50 20.94
CA SER A 16 10.06 13.48 20.55
C SER A 16 10.51 12.94 19.19
N THR A 17 11.02 11.71 19.15
CA THR A 17 11.21 11.00 17.90
C THR A 17 9.85 10.63 17.36
N ALA A 18 9.23 11.54 16.60
CA ALA A 18 8.18 11.16 15.68
C ALA A 18 8.83 10.20 14.68
N GLU A 19 8.45 8.93 14.75
CA GLU A 19 8.82 7.89 13.79
C GLU A 19 8.29 8.30 12.41
N SER A 20 9.09 9.09 11.71
CA SER A 20 8.82 9.47 10.34
C SER A 20 9.16 8.25 9.50
N ALA A 21 8.17 7.72 8.76
CA ALA A 21 8.42 6.75 7.70
C ALA A 21 9.59 7.28 6.85
N THR A 22 10.74 6.61 6.96
CA THR A 22 11.99 7.07 6.37
C THR A 22 11.82 7.16 4.87
N ALA A 23 11.79 8.38 4.34
CA ALA A 23 11.92 8.61 2.91
C ALA A 23 13.25 7.97 2.47
N VAL A 24 13.19 6.96 1.61
CA VAL A 24 14.40 6.37 1.03
C VAL A 24 15.01 7.41 0.10
N ARG A 25 16.28 7.77 0.34
CA ARG A 25 16.99 8.75 -0.50
C ARG A 25 16.93 8.33 -1.97
N GLY A 26 16.55 9.27 -2.83
CA GLY A 26 16.53 9.07 -4.29
C GLY A 26 15.20 8.55 -4.86
N VAL A 27 14.16 8.40 -4.05
CA VAL A 27 12.81 8.08 -4.53
C VAL A 27 12.02 9.38 -4.76
N PRO A 28 11.47 9.63 -5.97
CA PRO A 28 10.63 10.80 -6.24
C PRO A 28 9.41 10.85 -5.30
N GLY A 29 8.90 12.05 -5.02
CA GLY A 29 7.84 12.25 -4.01
C GLY A 29 6.42 12.45 -4.56
N ASN A 30 6.23 12.45 -5.88
CA ASN A 30 4.96 12.82 -6.51
C ASN A 30 4.29 11.60 -7.17
N HIS A 31 3.73 10.73 -6.34
CA HIS A 31 3.08 9.50 -6.79
C HIS A 31 1.57 9.55 -6.56
N ASP A 32 0.80 9.04 -7.52
CA ASP A 32 -0.66 9.02 -7.48
C ASP A 32 -1.18 7.60 -7.23
N ILE A 33 -1.57 7.32 -5.98
CA ILE A 33 -2.05 6.01 -5.58
C ILE A 33 -3.36 5.62 -6.27
N THR A 34 -4.14 6.59 -6.75
CA THR A 34 -5.42 6.32 -7.42
C THR A 34 -5.24 5.51 -8.70
N LYS A 35 -4.05 5.55 -9.32
CA LYS A 35 -3.71 4.78 -10.51
C LYS A 35 -3.67 3.26 -10.26
N PHE A 36 -3.38 2.84 -9.02
CA PHE A 36 -3.43 1.42 -8.65
C PHE A 36 -4.86 0.89 -8.50
N PHE A 37 -5.83 1.78 -8.31
CA PHE A 37 -7.26 1.49 -8.21
C PHE A 37 -7.99 1.88 -9.51
N ASP A 38 -7.49 1.40 -10.64
CA ASP A 38 -8.16 1.51 -11.94
C ASP A 38 -9.17 0.37 -12.08
N GLN A 39 -10.41 0.69 -12.48
CA GLN A 39 -11.49 -0.29 -12.64
C GLN A 39 -11.21 -1.31 -13.76
N LYS A 40 -10.38 -0.98 -14.75
CA LYS A 40 -10.13 -1.83 -15.92
C LYS A 40 -8.94 -2.76 -15.76
N ASP A 41 -8.03 -2.44 -14.85
CA ASP A 41 -6.77 -3.14 -14.72
C ASP A 41 -6.47 -3.49 -13.25
N PRO A 42 -6.83 -4.72 -12.82
CA PRO A 42 -6.58 -5.20 -11.46
C PRO A 42 -5.12 -5.10 -11.05
N SER A 43 -4.88 -4.95 -9.76
CA SER A 43 -3.52 -4.83 -9.20
C SER A 43 -3.17 -6.08 -8.42
N TRP A 44 -2.14 -6.82 -8.85
CA TRP A 44 -1.60 -7.97 -8.16
C TRP A 44 -0.54 -7.55 -7.15
N THR A 45 -0.55 -8.13 -5.96
CA THR A 45 0.66 -8.13 -5.11
C THR A 45 1.59 -9.22 -5.63
N TYR A 46 2.71 -8.81 -6.20
CA TYR A 46 3.70 -9.72 -6.77
C TYR A 46 4.61 -10.30 -5.69
N LYS A 47 5.18 -9.43 -4.85
CA LYS A 47 5.99 -9.78 -3.67
C LYS A 47 5.52 -8.97 -2.47
N THR A 48 5.71 -9.51 -1.27
CA THR A 48 5.46 -8.79 -0.01
C THR A 48 6.53 -9.09 1.03
N THR A 49 6.73 -8.18 1.96
CA THR A 49 7.47 -8.44 3.21
C THR A 49 6.57 -8.87 4.36
N LYS A 50 5.25 -8.87 4.17
CA LYS A 50 4.28 -9.34 5.16
C LYS A 50 4.40 -10.86 5.29
N ARG A 51 4.54 -11.35 6.52
CA ARG A 51 4.43 -12.79 6.79
C ARG A 51 2.99 -13.23 6.52
N THR A 52 2.81 -14.09 5.51
CA THR A 52 1.50 -14.55 5.08
C THR A 52 1.56 -15.93 4.44
N THR A 53 0.44 -16.65 4.49
CA THR A 53 0.19 -17.89 3.76
C THR A 53 -0.76 -17.71 2.58
N TYR A 54 -1.30 -16.49 2.40
CA TYR A 54 -2.13 -16.15 1.25
C TYR A 54 -1.27 -16.03 -0.01
N LEU A 55 -1.77 -16.53 -1.13
CA LEU A 55 -1.19 -16.42 -2.46
C LEU A 55 -2.15 -15.70 -3.39
N CYS A 56 -1.69 -15.31 -4.59
CA CYS A 56 -2.53 -14.71 -5.62
C CYS A 56 -3.38 -13.55 -5.11
N VAL A 57 -2.77 -12.62 -4.38
CA VAL A 57 -3.49 -11.46 -3.85
C VAL A 57 -3.71 -10.45 -4.97
N VAL A 58 -4.97 -10.14 -5.26
CA VAL A 58 -5.36 -9.17 -6.31
C VAL A 58 -6.45 -8.25 -5.82
N ASP A 59 -6.29 -6.96 -6.14
CA ASP A 59 -7.28 -5.92 -5.90
C ASP A 59 -8.05 -5.65 -7.19
N VAL A 60 -9.36 -5.82 -7.16
CA VAL A 60 -10.29 -5.56 -8.27
C VAL A 60 -11.19 -4.40 -7.91
N THR A 61 -10.93 -3.23 -8.50
CA THR A 61 -11.72 -2.02 -8.25
C THR A 61 -13.02 -2.06 -9.05
N TYR A 62 -14.16 -1.85 -8.40
CA TYR A 62 -15.46 -1.78 -9.08
C TYR A 62 -16.07 -0.38 -9.02
N ASN A 63 -15.66 0.48 -8.09
CA ASN A 63 -16.10 1.88 -8.03
C ASN A 63 -14.99 2.81 -7.55
N ARG A 64 -14.90 4.01 -8.12
CA ARG A 64 -14.00 5.07 -7.66
C ARG A 64 -14.68 6.42 -7.80
N THR A 65 -14.64 7.20 -6.72
CA THR A 65 -15.05 8.61 -6.67
C THR A 65 -13.80 9.49 -6.46
N GLU A 66 -13.99 10.79 -6.31
CA GLU A 66 -12.89 11.73 -6.06
C GLU A 66 -12.09 11.39 -4.78
N HIS A 67 -12.77 10.90 -3.75
CA HIS A 67 -12.17 10.69 -2.42
C HIS A 67 -12.19 9.24 -1.95
N ASN A 68 -12.87 8.34 -2.68
CA ASN A 68 -13.07 6.97 -2.23
C ASN A 68 -12.84 5.97 -3.36
N VAL A 69 -12.36 4.78 -2.99
CA VAL A 69 -12.27 3.60 -3.85
C VAL A 69 -13.03 2.46 -3.19
N ASN A 70 -13.84 1.73 -3.95
CA ASN A 70 -14.42 0.47 -3.51
C ASN A 70 -13.87 -0.65 -4.39
N TYR A 71 -13.36 -1.67 -3.74
CA TYR A 71 -12.67 -2.76 -4.42
C TYR A 71 -12.85 -4.06 -3.65
N GLU A 72 -12.68 -5.17 -4.35
CA GLU A 72 -12.66 -6.50 -3.77
C GLU A 72 -11.22 -6.98 -3.76
N LYS A 73 -10.74 -7.43 -2.59
CA LYS A 73 -9.46 -8.11 -2.48
C LYS A 73 -9.69 -9.61 -2.54
N TYR A 74 -9.16 -10.24 -3.56
CA TYR A 74 -9.15 -11.68 -3.70
C TYR A 74 -7.82 -12.24 -3.26
N SER A 75 -7.84 -13.44 -2.69
CA SER A 75 -6.64 -14.20 -2.37
C SER A 75 -6.92 -15.69 -2.42
N ARG A 76 -5.86 -16.49 -2.49
CA ARG A 76 -5.92 -17.94 -2.38
C ARG A 76 -5.34 -18.36 -1.03
N LEU A 77 -6.09 -19.15 -0.28
CA LEU A 77 -5.59 -19.86 0.90
C LEU A 77 -5.83 -21.35 0.68
N ASN A 78 -4.75 -22.12 0.59
CA ASN A 78 -4.80 -23.52 0.16
C ASN A 78 -5.48 -23.63 -1.22
N ASN A 79 -6.56 -24.41 -1.33
CA ASN A 79 -7.33 -24.57 -2.57
C ASN A 79 -8.61 -23.72 -2.62
N ARG A 80 -8.74 -22.72 -1.74
CA ARG A 80 -9.92 -21.85 -1.68
C ARG A 80 -9.58 -20.43 -2.11
N THR A 81 -10.46 -19.85 -2.92
CA THR A 81 -10.45 -18.41 -3.20
C THR A 81 -11.28 -17.71 -2.14
N LEU A 82 -10.71 -16.68 -1.54
CA LEU A 82 -11.36 -15.79 -0.59
C LEU A 82 -11.56 -14.44 -1.25
N MET A 83 -12.66 -13.79 -0.92
CA MET A 83 -13.01 -12.45 -1.36
C MET A 83 -13.32 -11.62 -0.12
N THR A 84 -12.80 -10.39 -0.08
CA THR A 84 -13.11 -9.43 0.97
C THR A 84 -13.47 -8.10 0.31
N PRO A 85 -14.70 -7.58 0.51
CA PRO A 85 -15.05 -6.25 0.05
C PRO A 85 -14.36 -5.20 0.93
N LEU A 86 -13.79 -4.17 0.30
CA LEU A 86 -13.02 -3.13 0.98
C LEU A 86 -13.39 -1.74 0.46
N ARG A 87 -13.32 -0.78 1.37
CA ARG A 87 -13.46 0.64 1.08
C ARG A 87 -12.18 1.37 1.42
N GLY A 88 -11.66 2.15 0.49
CA GLY A 88 -10.50 3.01 0.68
C GLY A 88 -10.88 4.49 0.70
N ASN A 89 -10.42 5.23 1.71
CA ASN A 89 -10.50 6.68 1.75
C ASN A 89 -9.16 7.28 1.33
N LEU A 90 -9.15 8.01 0.22
CA LEU A 90 -7.95 8.64 -0.32
C LEU A 90 -7.49 9.81 0.55
N LYS A 91 -6.17 9.93 0.74
CA LYS A 91 -5.56 10.98 1.56
C LYS A 91 -4.15 11.33 1.10
N HIS A 92 -3.68 12.50 1.53
CA HIS A 92 -2.28 12.91 1.41
C HIS A 92 -1.50 12.49 2.66
N TRP A 93 -0.31 11.96 2.46
CA TRP A 93 0.59 11.52 3.53
C TRP A 93 2.03 12.02 3.29
N PRO A 94 2.66 12.70 4.27
CA PRO A 94 2.06 13.15 5.53
C PRO A 94 1.00 14.23 5.28
N MET A 95 0.02 14.35 6.18
CA MET A 95 -1.13 15.26 6.03
C MET A 95 -0.74 16.74 5.87
N GLN A 96 0.50 17.10 6.21
CA GLN A 96 1.07 18.46 6.09
C GLN A 96 1.55 18.81 4.66
N SER A 97 1.57 17.87 3.71
CA SER A 97 2.00 18.10 2.32
C SER A 97 0.87 18.58 1.38
N SER A 98 -0.33 18.85 1.92
CA SER A 98 -1.53 19.19 1.14
C SER A 98 -1.48 20.63 0.58
N THR A 99 -0.63 20.85 -0.41
CA THR A 99 -0.92 21.88 -1.41
C THR A 99 -2.00 21.32 -2.33
N LEU A 100 -2.97 22.15 -2.75
CA LEU A 100 -4.13 21.77 -3.60
C LEU A 100 -3.78 21.12 -4.96
N LYS A 101 -2.50 20.91 -5.27
CA LYS A 101 -2.00 20.38 -6.55
C LYS A 101 -1.34 19.00 -6.46
N GLN A 102 -1.14 18.43 -5.27
CA GLN A 102 -0.55 17.10 -5.15
C GLN A 102 -1.61 15.99 -5.29
N PRO A 103 -1.32 14.90 -6.02
CA PRO A 103 -2.20 13.74 -6.07
C PRO A 103 -2.26 13.04 -4.72
N TYR A 104 -3.31 12.24 -4.49
CA TYR A 104 -3.37 11.37 -3.33
C TYR A 104 -2.28 10.30 -3.41
N ASN A 105 -1.56 10.08 -2.32
CA ASN A 105 -0.47 9.11 -2.24
C ASN A 105 -0.71 8.04 -1.16
N ALA A 106 -1.85 8.06 -0.49
CA ALA A 106 -2.23 7.06 0.50
C ALA A 106 -3.75 6.80 0.51
N LEU A 107 -4.14 5.65 1.08
CA LEU A 107 -5.53 5.37 1.45
C LEU A 107 -5.62 4.73 2.84
N ASP A 108 -6.63 5.13 3.61
CA ASP A 108 -7.07 4.38 4.78
C ASP A 108 -8.06 3.30 4.31
N VAL A 109 -7.84 2.04 4.69
CA VAL A 109 -8.66 0.89 4.27
C VAL A 109 -9.60 0.45 5.38
N TYR A 110 -10.85 0.26 5.01
CA TYR A 110 -11.97 -0.13 5.86
C TYR A 110 -12.60 -1.41 5.32
N ASP A 111 -13.12 -2.23 6.24
CA ASP A 111 -13.97 -3.37 5.91
C ASP A 111 -15.43 -2.97 5.65
N GLU A 112 -16.29 -3.98 5.49
CA GLU A 112 -17.73 -3.80 5.28
C GLU A 112 -18.47 -3.23 6.49
N ASP A 113 -17.96 -3.47 7.70
CA ASP A 113 -18.51 -2.94 8.96
C ASP A 113 -18.07 -1.49 9.22
N GLY A 114 -17.15 -0.95 8.42
CA GLY A 114 -16.62 0.40 8.55
C GLY A 114 -15.47 0.51 9.56
N GLU A 115 -14.92 -0.61 10.03
CA GLU A 115 -13.72 -0.63 10.87
C GLU A 115 -12.48 -0.38 10.01
N LYS A 116 -11.63 0.55 10.43
CA LYS A 116 -10.34 0.78 9.77
C LYS A 116 -9.36 -0.35 10.09
N TRP A 117 -9.04 -1.20 9.12
CA TRP A 117 -8.07 -2.27 9.32
C TRP A 117 -6.61 -1.84 9.09
N TRP A 118 -6.31 -1.01 8.07
CA TRP A 118 -4.94 -0.56 7.79
C TRP A 118 -4.88 0.75 6.99
N THR A 119 -3.66 1.25 6.79
CA THR A 119 -3.36 2.35 5.85
C THR A 119 -2.40 1.83 4.77
N GLU A 120 -2.62 2.18 3.51
CA GLU A 120 -1.67 1.97 2.42
C GLU A 120 -1.07 3.31 1.99
N LYS A 121 0.24 3.34 1.76
CA LYS A 121 0.94 4.51 1.23
C LYS A 121 1.79 4.09 0.03
N LEU A 122 1.68 4.80 -1.08
CA LEU A 122 2.49 4.61 -2.26
C LEU A 122 3.86 5.25 -2.00
N GLU A 123 4.88 4.40 -1.86
CA GLU A 123 6.27 4.84 -1.69
C GLU A 123 6.94 5.11 -3.04
N TYR A 124 6.53 4.38 -4.08
CA TYR A 124 7.03 4.56 -5.45
C TYR A 124 6.04 4.04 -6.48
N SER A 125 6.02 4.67 -7.65
CA SER A 125 5.46 4.11 -8.88
C SER A 125 6.39 4.40 -10.06
N ASP A 126 6.38 3.52 -11.04
CA ASP A 126 6.94 3.82 -12.36
C ASP A 126 6.15 4.95 -13.06
N ALA A 127 6.63 5.38 -14.22
CA ALA A 127 6.05 6.48 -14.98
C ALA A 127 4.62 6.17 -15.48
N ASP A 128 4.35 4.91 -15.80
CA ASP A 128 3.06 4.45 -16.33
C ASP A 128 2.09 3.99 -15.23
N SER A 129 2.51 4.00 -13.97
CA SER A 129 1.81 3.40 -12.82
C SER A 129 1.42 1.92 -13.03
N LYS A 130 2.25 1.18 -13.76
CA LYS A 130 2.13 -0.27 -13.98
C LYS A 130 2.73 -1.07 -12.85
N CYS A 131 3.73 -0.52 -12.17
CA CYS A 131 4.39 -1.09 -11.02
C CYS A 131 4.53 -0.06 -9.89
N GLY A 132 4.36 -0.52 -8.64
CA GLY A 132 4.55 0.34 -7.47
C GLY A 132 4.92 -0.41 -6.21
N VAL A 133 5.51 0.35 -5.27
CA VAL A 133 5.89 -0.12 -3.94
C VAL A 133 4.96 0.54 -2.92
N ILE A 134 4.20 -0.28 -2.21
CA ILE A 134 3.17 0.18 -1.27
C ILE A 134 3.55 -0.22 0.14
N ALA A 135 3.67 0.74 1.04
CA ALA A 135 3.75 0.49 2.48
C ALA A 135 2.35 0.20 3.03
N VAL A 136 2.20 -0.95 3.68
CA VAL A 136 0.99 -1.39 4.38
C VAL A 136 1.22 -1.25 5.88
N MET A 137 0.47 -0.36 6.52
CA MET A 137 0.62 0.04 7.92
C MET A 137 -0.58 -0.43 8.73
N ILE A 138 -0.39 -1.47 9.53
CA ILE A 138 -1.44 -2.08 10.36
C ILE A 138 -1.30 -1.57 11.81
N PRO A 139 -2.29 -0.87 12.37
CA PRO A 139 -2.27 -0.48 13.78
C PRO A 139 -2.37 -1.72 14.68
N ARG A 140 -1.50 -1.82 15.68
CA ARG A 140 -1.45 -2.91 16.66
C ARG A 140 -1.16 -2.35 18.05
N ASN A 141 -2.22 -2.13 18.83
CA ASN A 141 -2.16 -1.54 20.17
C ASN A 141 -1.32 -0.25 20.16
N THR A 142 -0.11 -0.28 20.75
CA THR A 142 0.80 0.87 20.89
C THR A 142 1.80 1.02 19.75
N ARG A 143 1.77 0.16 18.72
CA ARG A 143 2.73 0.17 17.60
C ARG A 143 2.04 0.03 16.25
N THR A 144 2.72 0.43 15.19
CA THR A 144 2.30 0.17 13.81
C THR A 144 3.21 -0.89 13.21
N ILE A 145 2.64 -1.98 12.70
CA ILE A 145 3.40 -2.95 11.91
C ILE A 145 3.41 -2.50 10.47
N ILE A 146 4.61 -2.35 9.90
CA ILE A 146 4.80 -1.93 8.52
C ILE A 146 5.32 -3.12 7.70
N SER A 147 4.66 -3.38 6.58
CA SER A 147 5.15 -4.26 5.51
C SER A 147 5.14 -3.50 4.19
N TYR A 148 5.83 -4.02 3.20
CA TYR A 148 5.91 -3.45 1.86
C TYR A 148 5.43 -4.49 0.85
N ASP A 149 4.59 -4.04 -0.08
CA ASP A 149 4.10 -4.81 -1.21
C ASP A 149 4.69 -4.24 -2.50
N LEU A 150 5.24 -5.11 -3.34
CA LEU A 150 5.50 -4.82 -4.74
C LEU A 150 4.24 -5.18 -5.53
N ARG A 151 3.55 -4.19 -6.09
CA ARG A 151 2.31 -4.39 -6.85
C ARG A 151 2.52 -4.12 -8.34
N LEU A 152 1.87 -4.96 -9.16
CA LEU A 152 1.89 -4.87 -10.61
C LEU A 152 0.47 -4.88 -11.15
N LYS A 153 0.25 -4.12 -12.21
CA LYS A 153 -0.98 -4.16 -12.98
C LYS A 153 -1.12 -5.48 -13.73
N ASN A 154 -2.35 -5.97 -13.84
CA ASN A 154 -2.64 -7.23 -14.52
C ASN A 154 -2.21 -7.21 -15.98
N SER A 155 -2.24 -6.06 -16.65
CA SER A 155 -1.75 -5.90 -18.03
C SER A 155 -0.25 -6.15 -18.20
N THR A 156 0.55 -6.07 -17.13
CA THR A 156 2.02 -6.20 -17.20
C THR A 156 2.62 -7.26 -16.30
N VAL A 157 1.83 -7.89 -15.43
CA VAL A 157 2.33 -8.80 -14.39
C VAL A 157 3.11 -10.01 -14.93
N ASP A 158 2.82 -10.47 -16.15
CA ASP A 158 3.53 -11.58 -16.79
C ASP A 158 4.92 -11.16 -17.32
N GLY A 159 5.14 -9.85 -17.50
CA GLY A 159 6.40 -9.28 -18.00
C GLY A 159 7.50 -9.10 -16.94
N HIS A 160 7.23 -9.50 -15.69
CA HIS A 160 8.03 -9.18 -14.50
C HIS A 160 7.99 -7.68 -14.13
N PRO A 161 8.35 -7.32 -12.87
CA PRO A 161 8.41 -5.91 -12.48
C PRO A 161 9.55 -5.19 -13.17
N ASP A 162 9.32 -3.94 -13.57
CA ASP A 162 10.38 -3.07 -14.07
C ASP A 162 11.53 -2.98 -13.08
N LYS A 163 12.74 -2.80 -13.62
CA LYS A 163 13.99 -2.82 -12.85
C LYS A 163 13.96 -1.83 -11.69
N ASP A 164 13.56 -0.58 -11.94
CA ASP A 164 13.52 0.47 -10.91
C ASP A 164 12.57 0.11 -9.77
N CYS A 165 11.43 -0.48 -10.11
CA CYS A 165 10.41 -0.89 -9.14
C CYS A 165 10.92 -2.03 -8.25
N SER A 166 11.63 -3.00 -8.84
CA SER A 166 12.31 -4.07 -8.11
C SER A 166 13.40 -3.53 -7.18
N GLU A 167 14.28 -2.67 -7.69
CA GLU A 167 15.38 -2.09 -6.91
C GLU A 167 14.87 -1.23 -5.74
N ILE A 168 13.78 -0.48 -5.94
CA ILE A 168 13.17 0.32 -4.87
C ILE A 168 12.52 -0.59 -3.83
N PHE A 169 11.80 -1.62 -4.25
CA PHE A 169 11.25 -2.61 -3.31
C PHE A 169 12.35 -3.25 -2.46
N GLU A 170 13.47 -3.63 -3.08
CA GLU A 170 14.63 -4.21 -2.38
C GLU A 170 15.20 -3.27 -1.32
N LYS A 171 15.27 -1.95 -1.60
CA LYS A 171 15.69 -0.94 -0.61
C LYS A 171 14.77 -0.89 0.62
N PHE A 172 13.47 -1.12 0.44
CA PHE A 172 12.52 -1.20 1.55
C PHE A 172 12.52 -2.57 2.25
N SER A 173 12.94 -3.64 1.57
CA SER A 173 12.87 -5.01 2.08
C SER A 173 14.17 -5.55 2.68
N VAL A 174 15.26 -4.78 2.73
CA VAL A 174 16.62 -5.23 3.14
C VAL A 174 16.64 -6.09 4.41
N LYS A 175 15.81 -5.78 5.41
CA LYS A 175 15.79 -6.47 6.71
C LYS A 175 14.62 -7.43 6.89
N ALA A 176 13.85 -7.70 5.83
CA ALA A 176 12.63 -8.48 5.89
C ALA A 176 12.72 -9.75 5.03
N THR A 177 12.02 -10.80 5.46
CA THR A 177 11.76 -11.95 4.61
C THR A 177 10.76 -11.56 3.53
N VAL A 178 11.13 -11.75 2.27
CA VAL A 178 10.26 -11.50 1.12
C VAL A 178 9.55 -12.79 0.72
N THR A 179 8.25 -12.70 0.47
CA THR A 179 7.43 -13.80 -0.04
C THR A 179 6.89 -13.43 -1.43
N GLN A 180 7.11 -14.31 -2.41
CA GLN A 180 6.49 -14.22 -3.74
C GLN A 180 5.03 -14.67 -3.62
N LEU A 181 4.07 -13.81 -3.96
CA LEU A 181 2.64 -14.12 -3.89
C LEU A 181 2.03 -14.41 -5.25
N TYR A 182 2.53 -13.75 -6.30
CA TYR A 182 2.07 -13.97 -7.67
C TYR A 182 2.85 -15.09 -8.35
N THR A 183 2.13 -15.94 -9.08
CA THR A 183 2.65 -16.85 -10.09
C THR A 183 1.71 -16.82 -11.28
N GLU A 184 2.13 -17.33 -12.45
CA GLU A 184 1.28 -17.38 -13.65
C GLU A 184 -0.06 -18.10 -13.41
N ASP A 185 -0.09 -19.10 -12.51
CA ASP A 185 -1.30 -19.81 -12.10
C ASP A 185 -2.35 -18.92 -11.41
N CYS A 186 -1.98 -17.73 -10.93
CA CYS A 186 -2.90 -16.77 -10.38
C CYS A 186 -3.86 -16.20 -11.45
N GLN A 187 -3.44 -16.16 -12.72
CA GLN A 187 -4.32 -15.74 -13.82
C GLN A 187 -5.54 -16.66 -13.98
N LYS A 188 -5.39 -17.96 -13.68
CA LYS A 188 -6.51 -18.91 -13.68
C LYS A 188 -7.57 -18.51 -12.65
N MET A 189 -7.14 -18.01 -11.49
CA MET A 189 -8.05 -17.53 -10.45
C MET A 189 -8.89 -16.34 -10.94
N LEU A 190 -8.23 -15.33 -11.51
CA LEU A 190 -8.91 -14.12 -11.97
C LEU A 190 -9.86 -14.40 -13.14
N LYS A 191 -9.47 -15.29 -14.08
CA LYS A 191 -10.35 -15.75 -15.16
C LYS A 191 -11.62 -16.42 -14.62
N ASN A 192 -11.47 -17.32 -13.63
CA ASN A 192 -12.61 -18.00 -13.02
C ASN A 192 -13.55 -17.02 -12.32
N ILE A 193 -13.02 -16.04 -11.56
CA ILE A 193 -13.82 -14.99 -10.91
C ILE A 193 -14.64 -14.22 -11.95
N ARG A 194 -14.00 -13.76 -13.03
CA ARG A 194 -14.67 -12.99 -14.09
C ARG A 194 -15.79 -13.78 -14.77
N ASN A 195 -15.57 -15.07 -15.02
CA ASN A 195 -16.60 -15.94 -15.62
C ASN A 195 -17.80 -16.09 -14.70
N THR A 196 -17.60 -16.30 -13.39
CA THR A 196 -18.69 -16.41 -12.41
C THR A 196 -19.53 -15.13 -12.35
N LEU A 197 -18.87 -13.97 -12.39
CA LEU A 197 -19.57 -12.67 -12.39
C LEU A 197 -20.37 -12.46 -13.68
N ALA A 198 -19.85 -12.88 -14.83
CA ALA A 198 -20.56 -12.77 -16.11
C ALA A 198 -21.82 -13.65 -16.16
N HIS A 199 -21.79 -14.84 -15.54
CA HIS A 199 -22.94 -15.76 -15.49
C HIS A 199 -24.01 -15.37 -14.47
N THR A 200 -23.71 -14.51 -13.50
CA THR A 200 -24.69 -14.05 -12.49
C THR A 200 -25.55 -12.89 -13.01
N ILE A 201 -25.17 -12.27 -14.14
CA ILE A 201 -25.83 -11.09 -14.73
C ILE A 201 -26.60 -11.45 -16.03
N SER A 202 -26.54 -12.70 -16.48
CA SER A 202 -27.25 -13.21 -17.67
C SER A 202 -28.54 -13.94 -17.35
#